data_AF-N9DJ46-F1
#
_entry.id   AF-N9DJ46-F1
#
_cell.length_a   1.000
_cell.length_b   1.000
_cell.length_c   1.000
_cell.angle_alpha   90.00
_cell.angle_beta   90.00
_cell.angle_gamma   90.00
#
_symmetry.space_group_name_H-M   'P 1'
#
loop_
_entity.id
_entity.type
_entity.pdbx_description
1 polymer ?
#
loop_
_entity_poly.entity_id
_entity_poly.type
_entity_poly.pdbx_seq_one_letter_code
_entity_poly.pdbx_strand_id
1 'polypeptide(L)'
;MAQHMKLGAIFAGILMCCSAISTSFAAPIEAASGLDFDEDTEQHYVEIPVDSIQQFVQIYGIVKDNYVDVKPDEVLFQQAIKGLVGGLDRYSRYLSAEDYKQLMQYTEGDLASVDFALVFEQHTKQWQIRDLKEGSDSYKLGLRNGQKVIKIDDQIIQNLNHEQVYALLYGSIGSTLQIQTSLMNTPQTLVRNKKMEADIQPVLLHNQVLVLKVKVFQQDTANEIKRLLEEYDISKLKAVLIDLRNNPGGLLSAAVETADLFLNQGVIVSTKSRSEGNQQFQALPSSEFQKVKLGILINHRSASAAEVFTAAMKDHKRAWVIGEKSYGKGVVQKLFPLPDGAALQMTVSHYYTPNGSMIDGKGIQPNILYPLPNEMRDENYLDNVAEVLLKQK
;
A
#
# COMPACT_ATOMS: atom_id res chain seq x y z
N MET A 1 -21.30 -37.65 -55.06
CA MET A 1 -22.63 -37.07 -54.75
C MET A 1 -22.40 -35.93 -53.77
N ALA A 2 -22.90 -34.73 -54.12
CA ALA A 2 -23.33 -33.56 -53.33
C ALA A 2 -22.89 -33.45 -51.86
N GLN A 3 -22.24 -32.37 -51.37
CA GLN A 3 -22.69 -30.97 -51.09
C GLN A 3 -22.38 -30.75 -49.58
N HIS A 4 -22.10 -29.61 -48.97
CA HIS A 4 -22.00 -28.18 -49.26
C HIS A 4 -21.34 -27.54 -48.02
N MET A 5 -20.50 -26.50 -48.14
CA MET A 5 -20.48 -25.41 -47.15
C MET A 5 -19.98 -24.10 -47.78
N LYS A 6 -20.82 -23.05 -47.68
CA LYS A 6 -20.60 -21.64 -48.06
C LYS A 6 -19.72 -20.98 -46.97
N LEU A 7 -18.66 -20.21 -47.22
CA LEU A 7 -18.45 -18.89 -47.85
C LEU A 7 -18.88 -17.66 -46.99
N GLY A 8 -17.91 -16.76 -46.73
CA GLY A 8 -18.05 -15.39 -46.22
C GLY A 8 -16.82 -14.93 -45.40
N ALA A 9 -15.67 -14.60 -46.01
CA ALA A 9 -15.28 -13.32 -46.65
C ALA A 9 -14.64 -12.30 -45.68
N ILE A 10 -13.32 -12.08 -45.84
CA ILE A 10 -12.53 -10.95 -45.31
C ILE A 10 -12.00 -10.18 -46.55
N PHE A 11 -12.33 -8.89 -46.65
CA PHE A 11 -11.74 -7.91 -47.59
C PHE A 11 -10.61 -7.18 -46.82
N ALA A 12 -9.34 -7.11 -47.23
CA ALA A 12 -8.68 -6.70 -48.48
C ALA A 12 -8.55 -5.18 -48.66
N GLY A 13 -7.31 -4.72 -48.82
CA GLY A 13 -6.95 -3.35 -49.22
C GLY A 13 -5.44 -3.13 -49.33
N ILE A 14 -4.84 -3.55 -50.45
CA ILE A 14 -3.45 -3.34 -50.92
C ILE A 14 -3.48 -2.31 -52.07
N LEU A 15 -2.43 -1.49 -52.26
CA LEU A 15 -1.86 -1.11 -53.58
C LEU A 15 -0.51 -0.36 -53.37
N MET A 16 0.65 -0.93 -53.73
CA MET A 16 1.45 -0.80 -54.99
C MET A 16 2.10 0.59 -55.19
N CYS A 17 3.43 0.75 -55.24
CA CYS A 17 4.50 0.28 -56.16
C CYS A 17 5.01 1.48 -56.99
N CYS A 18 6.33 1.71 -57.03
CA CYS A 18 7.15 1.67 -58.25
C CYS A 18 8.56 2.25 -58.00
N SER A 19 9.55 1.54 -58.56
CA SER A 19 10.98 1.80 -58.56
C SER A 19 11.44 2.48 -59.85
N ALA A 20 12.44 3.37 -59.77
CA ALA A 20 13.34 3.66 -60.89
C ALA A 20 14.71 4.17 -60.37
N ILE A 21 15.78 3.65 -60.98
CA ILE A 21 17.19 3.98 -60.75
C ILE A 21 17.66 4.94 -61.86
N SER A 22 18.41 5.99 -61.53
CA SER A 22 19.36 6.63 -62.43
C SER A 22 20.44 7.42 -61.68
N THR A 23 21.65 7.41 -62.22
CA THR A 23 22.93 7.86 -61.65
C THR A 23 23.32 9.30 -62.03
N SER A 24 23.91 10.01 -61.05
CA SER A 24 25.01 11.02 -61.09
C SER A 24 25.01 12.19 -62.10
N PHE A 25 25.05 13.45 -61.62
CA PHE A 25 26.12 14.46 -61.80
C PHE A 25 25.80 15.83 -61.11
N ALA A 26 26.82 16.36 -60.42
CA ALA A 26 27.16 17.68 -59.83
C ALA A 26 26.22 18.94 -59.81
N ALA A 27 26.05 19.48 -58.58
CA ALA A 27 26.18 20.88 -58.05
C ALA A 27 25.51 22.12 -58.73
N PRO A 28 25.32 23.29 -58.04
CA PRO A 28 25.42 23.62 -56.61
C PRO A 28 24.15 24.30 -56.02
N ILE A 29 24.25 24.55 -54.71
CA ILE A 29 23.39 25.24 -53.73
C ILE A 29 22.78 26.55 -54.24
N GLU A 30 21.46 26.70 -54.04
CA GLU A 30 20.77 27.99 -53.94
C GLU A 30 19.98 28.02 -52.63
N ALA A 31 20.25 29.03 -51.81
CA ALA A 31 19.69 29.19 -50.47
C ALA A 31 18.20 29.55 -50.54
N ALA A 32 17.37 28.77 -49.85
CA ALA A 32 16.02 29.18 -49.49
C ALA A 32 15.82 28.95 -47.98
N SER A 33 15.83 30.07 -47.28
CA SER A 33 15.53 30.29 -45.89
C SER A 33 14.12 29.84 -45.50
N GLY A 34 13.99 29.28 -44.30
CA GLY A 34 12.77 29.39 -43.50
C GLY A 34 12.10 28.05 -43.16
N LEU A 35 12.61 27.39 -42.11
CA LEU A 35 11.83 26.50 -41.25
C LEU A 35 12.34 26.69 -39.82
N ASP A 36 11.66 27.58 -39.07
CA ASP A 36 11.79 27.68 -37.62
C ASP A 36 11.29 26.37 -37.01
N PHE A 37 12.22 25.59 -36.48
CA PHE A 37 11.96 24.51 -35.54
C PHE A 37 12.59 24.91 -34.21
N ASP A 38 11.92 25.82 -33.49
CA ASP A 38 12.13 25.95 -32.05
C ASP A 38 11.35 24.82 -31.35
N GLU A 39 11.92 23.63 -31.37
CA GLU A 39 11.65 22.61 -30.35
C GLU A 39 12.82 22.65 -29.35
N ASP A 40 12.67 23.47 -28.31
CA ASP A 40 13.47 23.41 -27.08
C ASP A 40 13.27 22.04 -26.41
N THR A 41 13.97 21.04 -26.93
CA THR A 41 14.26 19.82 -26.20
C THR A 41 15.46 20.10 -25.31
N GLU A 42 15.21 20.68 -24.14
CA GLU A 42 16.21 20.73 -23.07
C GLU A 42 16.63 19.29 -22.72
N GLN A 43 17.73 18.84 -23.31
CA GLN A 43 18.42 17.64 -22.88
C GLN A 43 19.00 17.93 -21.49
N HIS A 44 18.34 17.44 -20.44
CA HIS A 44 18.92 17.42 -19.10
C HIS A 44 20.17 16.52 -19.10
N TYR A 45 21.34 17.11 -19.31
CA TYR A 45 22.60 16.47 -18.98
C TYR A 45 22.65 16.33 -17.45
N VAL A 46 22.59 15.10 -16.95
CA VAL A 46 22.90 14.81 -15.55
C VAL A 46 24.39 15.12 -15.38
N GLU A 47 24.70 16.24 -14.73
CA GLU A 47 26.06 16.62 -14.41
C GLU A 47 26.69 15.49 -13.56
N ILE A 48 27.75 14.88 -14.07
CA ILE A 48 28.43 13.78 -13.38
C ILE A 48 29.12 14.38 -12.15
N PRO A 49 28.81 13.93 -10.93
CA PRO A 49 29.35 14.53 -9.71
C PRO A 49 30.78 14.02 -9.44
N VAL A 50 31.77 14.49 -10.21
CA VAL A 50 33.16 14.02 -10.20
C VAL A 50 33.77 14.04 -8.78
N ASP A 51 33.62 15.15 -8.06
CA ASP A 51 34.18 15.29 -6.71
C ASP A 51 33.58 14.27 -5.72
N SER A 52 32.27 14.02 -5.82
CA SER A 52 31.58 13.03 -4.98
C SER A 52 32.00 11.60 -5.32
N ILE A 53 32.23 11.30 -6.60
CA ILE A 53 32.75 9.99 -7.05
C ILE A 53 34.17 9.79 -6.51
N GLN A 54 35.04 10.80 -6.61
CA GLN A 54 36.39 10.72 -6.09
C GLN A 54 36.39 10.45 -4.58
N GLN A 55 35.56 11.19 -3.82
CA GLN A 55 35.42 10.97 -2.38
C GLN A 55 34.90 9.57 -2.05
N PHE A 56 33.88 9.09 -2.78
CA PHE A 56 33.33 7.75 -2.59
C PHE A 56 34.39 6.65 -2.79
N VAL A 57 35.15 6.73 -3.88
CA VAL A 57 36.21 5.75 -4.19
C VAL A 57 37.35 5.81 -3.16
N GLN A 58 37.69 7.00 -2.66
CA GLN A 58 38.68 7.15 -1.60
C GLN A 58 38.23 6.47 -0.29
N ILE A 59 36.97 6.68 0.12
CA ILE A 59 36.39 6.04 1.30
C ILE A 59 36.34 4.52 1.12
N TYR A 60 35.91 4.06 -0.05
CA TYR A 60 35.88 2.64 -0.40
C TYR A 60 37.27 2.00 -0.26
N GLY A 61 38.32 2.64 -0.78
CA GLY A 61 39.70 2.17 -0.67
C GLY A 61 40.19 2.10 0.78
N ILE A 62 39.93 3.13 1.58
CA ILE A 62 40.28 3.12 3.02
C ILE A 62 39.62 1.93 3.73
N VAL A 63 38.33 1.67 3.48
CA VAL A 63 37.62 0.53 4.08
C VAL A 63 38.22 -0.80 3.62
N LYS A 64 38.50 -0.94 2.32
CA LYS A 64 39.06 -2.16 1.73
C LYS A 64 40.42 -2.51 2.32
N ASP A 65 41.27 -1.51 2.53
CA ASP A 65 42.66 -1.69 2.93
C ASP A 65 42.84 -1.81 4.45
N ASN A 66 41.93 -1.25 5.25
CA ASN A 66 42.14 -1.07 6.69
C ASN A 66 41.09 -1.75 7.58
N TYR A 67 39.95 -2.22 7.05
CA TYR A 67 38.96 -2.91 7.89
C TYR A 67 39.51 -4.26 8.39
N VAL A 68 39.23 -4.59 9.65
CA VAL A 68 39.81 -5.76 10.35
C VAL A 68 39.52 -7.09 9.65
N ASP A 69 38.38 -7.21 8.97
CA ASP A 69 38.01 -8.39 8.19
C ASP A 69 38.08 -8.10 6.68
N VAL A 70 38.66 -9.00 5.90
CA VAL A 70 38.62 -8.86 4.43
C VAL A 70 37.19 -9.10 3.93
N LYS A 71 36.57 -8.09 3.31
CA LYS A 71 35.25 -8.20 2.68
C LYS A 71 35.34 -8.22 1.15
N PRO A 72 34.56 -9.07 0.45
CA PRO A 72 34.41 -9.01 -1.01
C PRO A 72 33.84 -7.66 -1.47
N ASP A 73 34.21 -7.23 -2.68
CA ASP A 73 33.74 -5.96 -3.24
C ASP A 73 32.21 -5.90 -3.36
N GLU A 74 31.60 -7.00 -3.79
CA GLU A 74 30.15 -7.15 -3.88
C GLU A 74 29.45 -6.81 -2.55
N VAL A 75 30.00 -7.26 -1.42
CA VAL A 75 29.42 -7.00 -0.10
C VAL A 75 29.50 -5.52 0.25
N LEU A 76 30.62 -4.86 -0.06
CA LEU A 76 30.81 -3.43 0.19
C LEU A 76 29.87 -2.58 -0.68
N PHE A 77 29.75 -2.90 -1.97
CA PHE A 77 28.80 -2.21 -2.86
C PHE A 77 27.35 -2.44 -2.45
N GLN A 78 26.97 -3.65 -2.04
CA GLN A 78 25.63 -3.90 -1.51
C GLN A 78 25.34 -3.08 -0.25
N GLN A 79 26.31 -2.92 0.65
CA GLN A 79 26.17 -2.06 1.82
C GLN A 79 25.99 -0.59 1.43
N ALA A 80 26.77 -0.10 0.46
CA ALA A 80 26.62 1.25 -0.09
C ALA A 80 25.25 1.48 -0.73
N ILE A 81 24.78 0.54 -1.56
CA ILE A 81 23.44 0.60 -2.20
C ILE A 81 22.33 0.59 -1.15
N LYS A 82 22.41 -0.29 -0.15
CA LYS A 82 21.44 -0.33 0.96
C LYS A 82 21.43 0.97 1.75
N GLY A 83 22.59 1.58 2.01
CA GLY A 83 22.72 2.87 2.66
C GLY A 83 22.13 4.02 1.83
N LEU A 84 22.40 4.02 0.52
CA LEU A 84 21.87 5.03 -0.41
C LEU A 84 20.35 5.01 -0.45
N VAL A 85 19.76 3.84 -0.69
CA VAL A 85 18.30 3.71 -0.88
C VAL A 85 17.55 3.78 0.45
N GLY A 86 18.07 3.13 1.49
CA GLY A 86 17.50 3.20 2.85
C GLY A 86 17.69 4.58 3.51
N GLY A 87 18.56 5.42 2.96
CA GLY A 87 18.73 6.82 3.36
C GLY A 87 17.70 7.78 2.78
N LEU A 88 16.89 7.36 1.79
CA LEU A 88 15.88 8.22 1.14
C LEU A 88 14.67 8.45 2.05
N ASP A 89 14.09 7.36 2.54
CA ASP A 89 12.96 7.35 3.47
C ASP A 89 12.88 5.96 4.16
N ARG A 90 11.92 5.81 5.08
CA ARG A 90 11.73 4.58 5.88
C ARG A 90 11.09 3.40 5.12
N TYR A 91 10.72 3.58 3.85
CA TYR A 91 10.02 2.57 3.05
C TYR A 91 10.84 2.09 1.84
N SER A 92 11.73 2.94 1.33
CA SER A 92 12.55 2.69 0.15
C SER A 92 13.68 1.73 0.50
N ARG A 93 13.87 0.70 -0.31
CA ARG A 93 14.88 -0.35 -0.07
C ARG A 93 15.35 -1.03 -1.33
N TYR A 94 16.57 -1.55 -1.26
CA TYR A 94 17.07 -2.54 -2.20
C TYR A 94 16.45 -3.91 -1.89
N LEU A 95 16.03 -4.61 -2.93
CA LEU A 95 15.55 -5.98 -2.89
C LEU A 95 16.56 -6.87 -3.62
N SER A 96 17.01 -7.95 -2.97
CA SER A 96 17.80 -8.96 -3.67
C SER A 96 16.98 -9.64 -4.76
N ALA A 97 17.62 -10.38 -5.67
CA ALA A 97 16.90 -11.10 -6.72
C ALA A 97 15.85 -12.08 -6.17
N GLU A 98 16.14 -12.72 -5.03
CA GLU A 98 15.19 -13.60 -4.35
C GLU A 98 14.05 -12.79 -3.70
N ASP A 99 14.36 -11.73 -2.96
CA ASP A 99 13.33 -10.87 -2.33
C ASP A 99 12.39 -10.26 -3.38
N TYR A 100 12.95 -9.80 -4.51
CA TYR A 100 12.18 -9.25 -5.61
C TYR A 100 11.29 -10.31 -6.25
N LYS A 101 11.83 -11.50 -6.54
CA LYS A 101 11.05 -12.61 -7.09
C LYS A 101 9.92 -13.04 -6.17
N GLN A 102 10.14 -13.06 -4.85
CA GLN A 102 9.11 -13.32 -3.86
C GLN A 102 8.06 -12.20 -3.85
N LEU A 103 8.48 -10.94 -3.85
CA LEU A 103 7.57 -9.80 -3.84
C LEU A 103 6.66 -9.78 -5.08
N MET A 104 7.19 -10.16 -6.24
CA MET A 104 6.43 -10.25 -7.50
C MET A 104 5.38 -11.37 -7.51
N GLN A 105 5.40 -12.31 -6.57
CA GLN A 105 4.34 -13.32 -6.41
C GLN A 105 3.09 -12.74 -5.75
N TYR A 106 3.20 -11.55 -5.16
CA TYR A 106 2.14 -10.92 -4.40
C TYR A 106 1.46 -9.80 -5.19
N THR A 107 0.16 -9.64 -4.98
CA THR A 107 -0.56 -8.48 -5.51
C THR A 107 -0.36 -7.30 -4.56
N GLU A 108 0.02 -6.15 -5.11
CA GLU A 108 0.17 -4.92 -4.33
C GLU A 108 -1.13 -4.59 -3.59
N GLY A 109 -1.01 -4.25 -2.31
CA GLY A 109 -2.17 -3.92 -1.47
C GLY A 109 -2.88 -5.13 -0.85
N ASP A 110 -2.44 -6.37 -1.12
CA ASP A 110 -2.99 -7.54 -0.42
C ASP A 110 -2.77 -7.47 1.09
N LEU A 111 -3.78 -7.90 1.85
CA LEU A 111 -3.63 -8.17 3.27
C LEU A 111 -2.79 -9.44 3.46
N ALA A 112 -1.86 -9.40 4.40
CA ALA A 112 -0.99 -10.52 4.68
C ALA A 112 -0.70 -10.69 6.17
N SER A 113 -0.22 -11.88 6.50
CA SER A 113 0.36 -12.26 7.78
C SER A 113 1.71 -12.95 7.56
N VAL A 114 2.33 -13.39 8.64
CA VAL A 114 3.51 -14.26 8.64
C VAL A 114 3.14 -15.69 8.23
N ASP A 115 4.16 -16.49 7.93
CA ASP A 115 4.11 -17.91 7.51
C ASP A 115 3.77 -18.91 8.64
N PHE A 116 3.21 -18.44 9.76
CA PHE A 116 2.73 -19.26 10.88
C PHE A 116 1.51 -18.64 11.56
N ALA A 117 0.90 -19.36 12.49
CA ALA A 117 -0.19 -18.89 13.35
C ALA A 117 0.27 -18.76 14.81
N LEU A 118 -0.39 -17.88 15.57
CA LEU A 118 -0.25 -17.82 17.02
C LEU A 118 -1.51 -18.38 17.67
N VAL A 119 -1.34 -19.37 18.55
CA VAL A 119 -2.44 -19.98 19.31
C VAL A 119 -2.21 -19.70 20.79
N PHE A 120 -3.25 -19.22 21.48
CA PHE A 120 -3.19 -19.00 22.92
C PHE A 120 -3.36 -20.33 23.65
N GLU A 121 -2.30 -20.76 24.33
CA GLU A 121 -2.30 -22.01 25.07
C GLU A 121 -2.81 -21.78 26.50
N GLN A 122 -4.01 -22.30 26.80
CA GLN A 122 -4.76 -22.04 28.03
C GLN A 122 -4.00 -22.45 29.30
N HIS A 123 -3.28 -23.58 29.25
CA HIS A 123 -2.53 -24.09 30.40
C HIS A 123 -1.33 -23.21 30.76
N THR A 124 -0.64 -22.67 29.75
CA THR A 124 0.55 -21.83 29.96
C THR A 124 0.26 -20.33 29.94
N LYS A 125 -0.97 -19.94 29.61
CA LYS A 125 -1.41 -18.54 29.41
C LYS A 125 -0.47 -17.76 28.49
N GLN A 126 -0.06 -18.38 27.38
CA GLN A 126 0.97 -17.87 26.47
C GLN A 126 0.62 -18.15 25.02
N TRP A 127 0.98 -17.21 24.15
CA TRP A 127 0.87 -17.37 22.69
C TRP A 127 2.03 -18.22 22.17
N GLN A 128 1.71 -19.26 21.41
CA GLN A 128 2.70 -20.18 20.84
C GLN A 128 2.61 -20.22 19.31
N ILE A 129 3.77 -20.35 18.67
CA ILE A 129 3.88 -20.57 17.23
C ILE A 129 3.29 -21.94 16.87
N ARG A 130 2.39 -21.96 15.88
CA ARG A 130 1.80 -23.15 15.27
C ARG A 130 1.81 -23.02 13.75
N ASP A 131 1.67 -24.15 13.06
CA ASP A 131 1.60 -24.25 11.59
C ASP A 131 2.82 -23.69 10.83
N LEU A 132 3.97 -23.55 11.50
CA LEU A 132 5.23 -23.19 10.86
C LEU A 132 5.76 -24.37 10.05
N LYS A 133 5.94 -24.17 8.75
CA LYS A 133 6.45 -25.18 7.81
C LYS A 133 7.98 -25.22 7.84
N GLU A 134 8.56 -26.42 7.78
CA GLU A 134 10.01 -26.57 7.62
C GLU A 134 10.49 -25.93 6.30
N GLY A 135 11.62 -25.24 6.36
CA GLY A 135 12.19 -24.54 5.20
C GLY A 135 11.56 -23.17 4.87
N SER A 136 10.53 -22.72 5.61
CA SER A 136 9.98 -21.37 5.46
C SER A 136 10.96 -20.28 5.96
N ASP A 137 10.68 -19.01 5.67
CA ASP A 137 11.61 -17.92 6.04
C ASP A 137 11.71 -17.74 7.55
N SER A 138 10.59 -17.81 8.28
CA SER A 138 10.61 -17.83 9.74
C SER A 138 11.37 -19.03 10.31
N TYR A 139 11.28 -20.20 9.65
CA TYR A 139 12.04 -21.39 10.04
C TYR A 139 13.55 -21.18 9.85
N LYS A 140 13.98 -20.56 8.74
CA LYS A 140 15.39 -20.22 8.49
C LYS A 140 15.94 -19.23 9.51
N LEU A 141 15.11 -18.33 10.03
CA LEU A 141 15.45 -17.40 11.11
C LEU A 141 15.52 -18.06 12.50
N GLY A 142 15.20 -19.35 12.61
CA GLY A 142 15.31 -20.10 13.87
C GLY A 142 14.00 -20.19 14.66
N LEU A 143 12.88 -19.70 14.12
CA LEU A 143 11.57 -19.89 14.74
C LEU A 143 11.12 -21.35 14.62
N ARG A 144 10.42 -21.86 15.64
CA ARG A 144 9.96 -23.25 15.70
C ARG A 144 8.54 -23.33 16.30
N ASN A 145 7.77 -24.33 15.88
CA ASN A 145 6.48 -24.63 16.50
C ASN A 145 6.63 -24.89 18.02
N GLY A 146 5.68 -24.39 18.81
CA GLY A 146 5.68 -24.46 20.27
C GLY A 146 6.50 -23.36 20.96
N GLN A 147 7.29 -22.58 20.23
CA GLN A 147 7.97 -21.43 20.81
C GLN A 147 6.96 -20.37 21.26
N LYS A 148 7.25 -19.77 22.42
CA LYS A 148 6.40 -18.75 23.04
C LYS A 148 6.78 -17.39 22.51
N VAL A 149 5.79 -16.63 22.04
CA VAL A 149 5.95 -15.25 21.60
C VAL A 149 5.54 -14.32 22.73
N ILE A 150 6.42 -13.38 23.05
CA ILE A 150 6.23 -12.42 24.15
C ILE A 150 5.82 -11.06 23.61
N LYS A 151 6.46 -10.60 22.51
CA LYS A 151 6.20 -9.29 21.92
C LYS A 151 6.08 -9.34 20.40
N ILE A 152 5.27 -8.42 19.88
CA ILE A 152 5.21 -8.03 18.47
C ILE A 152 5.32 -6.50 18.39
N ASP A 153 6.27 -5.97 17.63
CA ASP A 153 6.53 -4.52 17.48
C ASP A 153 6.54 -3.78 18.84
N ASP A 154 7.34 -4.31 19.78
CA ASP A 154 7.48 -3.86 21.18
C ASP A 154 6.25 -4.00 22.09
N GLN A 155 5.09 -4.42 21.57
CA GLN A 155 3.89 -4.66 22.36
C GLN A 155 3.89 -6.05 23.00
N ILE A 156 3.68 -6.11 24.32
CA ILE A 156 3.51 -7.37 25.05
C ILE A 156 2.14 -7.98 24.71
N ILE A 157 2.13 -9.22 24.21
CA ILE A 157 0.90 -9.84 23.69
C ILE A 157 0.17 -10.74 24.69
N GLN A 158 0.72 -10.96 25.88
CA GLN A 158 0.20 -11.94 26.85
C GLN A 158 -1.25 -11.68 27.28
N ASN A 159 -1.62 -10.41 27.44
CA ASN A 159 -2.95 -9.99 27.90
C ASN A 159 -3.88 -9.61 26.73
N LEU A 160 -3.41 -9.75 25.49
CA LEU A 160 -4.19 -9.44 24.30
C LEU A 160 -5.08 -10.62 23.94
N ASN A 161 -6.29 -10.31 23.50
CA ASN A 161 -7.19 -11.30 22.94
C ASN A 161 -6.75 -11.72 21.52
N HIS A 162 -7.39 -12.74 20.96
CA HIS A 162 -7.07 -13.26 19.63
C HIS A 162 -7.13 -12.19 18.54
N GLU A 163 -8.16 -11.35 18.55
CA GLU A 163 -8.32 -10.30 17.54
C GLU A 163 -7.20 -9.25 17.63
N GLN A 164 -6.82 -8.83 18.84
CA GLN A 164 -5.73 -7.88 19.07
C GLN A 164 -4.38 -8.45 18.62
N VAL A 165 -4.09 -9.73 18.88
CA VAL A 165 -2.86 -10.36 18.41
C VAL A 165 -2.82 -10.49 16.89
N TYR A 166 -3.92 -10.94 16.27
CA TYR A 166 -3.99 -11.07 14.82
C TYR A 166 -3.96 -9.72 14.12
N ALA A 167 -4.51 -8.67 14.75
CA ALA A 167 -4.31 -7.31 14.29
C ALA A 167 -2.81 -7.03 14.14
N LEU A 168 -1.99 -7.23 15.18
CA LEU A 168 -0.53 -6.99 15.13
C LEU A 168 0.18 -7.81 14.05
N LEU A 169 -0.21 -9.07 13.87
CA LEU A 169 0.34 -9.94 12.83
C LEU A 169 -0.02 -9.49 11.42
N TYR A 170 -1.20 -8.88 11.22
CA TYR A 170 -1.67 -8.46 9.91
C TYR A 170 -1.07 -7.13 9.46
N GLY A 171 -0.94 -6.96 8.14
CA GLY A 171 -0.44 -5.75 7.51
C GLY A 171 -0.39 -5.92 6.00
N SER A 172 0.13 -4.92 5.28
CA SER A 172 0.31 -5.03 3.83
C SER A 172 1.32 -6.11 3.50
N ILE A 173 1.09 -6.89 2.45
CA ILE A 173 2.04 -7.90 1.98
C ILE A 173 3.42 -7.30 1.72
N GLY A 174 4.49 -8.03 2.09
CA GLY A 174 5.87 -7.58 2.00
C GLY A 174 6.31 -6.57 3.09
N SER A 175 5.40 -6.10 3.95
CA SER A 175 5.77 -5.31 5.13
C SER A 175 6.45 -6.16 6.20
N THR A 176 7.16 -5.51 7.12
CA THR A 176 7.88 -6.18 8.19
C THR A 176 7.20 -6.03 9.55
N LEU A 177 7.52 -6.94 10.46
CA LEU A 177 7.21 -6.84 11.90
C LEU A 177 8.35 -7.45 12.71
N GLN A 178 8.54 -6.98 13.93
CA GLN A 178 9.50 -7.57 14.86
C GLN A 178 8.79 -8.51 15.83
N ILE A 179 9.33 -9.72 16.01
CA ILE A 179 8.85 -10.68 16.99
C ILE A 179 9.92 -10.98 18.03
N GLN A 180 9.54 -11.05 19.30
CA GLN A 180 10.42 -11.49 20.37
C GLN A 180 9.87 -12.76 21.01
N THR A 181 10.69 -13.81 21.06
CA THR A 181 10.34 -15.10 21.65
C THR A 181 10.93 -15.27 23.04
N SER A 182 10.43 -16.22 23.84
CA SER A 182 10.99 -16.50 25.17
C SER A 182 12.39 -17.11 25.15
N LEU A 183 12.82 -17.64 24.01
CA LEU A 183 14.13 -18.29 23.85
C LEU A 183 15.19 -17.32 23.33
N MET A 184 14.79 -16.17 22.77
CA MET A 184 15.68 -15.21 22.13
C MET A 184 15.44 -13.80 22.67
N ASN A 185 16.45 -13.23 23.32
CA ASN A 185 16.37 -11.88 23.87
C ASN A 185 16.39 -10.79 22.79
N THR A 186 16.86 -11.11 21.58
CA THR A 186 16.92 -10.18 20.44
C THR A 186 15.66 -10.33 19.58
N PRO A 187 14.95 -9.22 19.26
CA PRO A 187 13.85 -9.24 18.30
C PRO A 187 14.31 -9.74 16.92
N GLN A 188 13.46 -10.51 16.25
CA GLN A 188 13.65 -10.93 14.87
C GLN A 188 12.70 -10.20 13.94
N THR A 189 13.22 -9.65 12.86
CA THR A 189 12.41 -9.03 11.80
C THR A 189 11.87 -10.11 10.87
N LEU A 190 10.55 -10.19 10.76
CA LEU A 190 9.83 -11.06 9.84
C LEU A 190 9.18 -10.24 8.73
N VAL A 191 8.88 -10.90 7.61
CA VAL A 191 8.13 -10.34 6.48
C VAL A 191 6.74 -10.96 6.45
N ARG A 192 5.70 -10.15 6.24
CA ARG A 192 4.34 -10.64 5.98
C ARG A 192 4.26 -11.17 4.55
N ASN A 193 4.45 -12.47 4.39
CA ASN A 193 4.59 -13.17 3.10
C ASN A 193 3.45 -14.16 2.81
N LYS A 194 2.46 -14.26 3.71
CA LYS A 194 1.27 -15.11 3.55
C LYS A 194 0.04 -14.24 3.31
N LYS A 195 -0.49 -14.26 2.08
CA LYS A 195 -1.75 -13.60 1.73
C LYS A 195 -2.89 -14.08 2.62
N MET A 196 -3.74 -13.15 3.02
CA MET A 196 -4.95 -13.38 3.79
C MET A 196 -6.15 -12.91 2.99
N GLU A 197 -7.13 -13.79 2.79
CA GLU A 197 -8.43 -13.40 2.23
C GLU A 197 -9.21 -12.59 3.26
N ALA A 198 -9.95 -11.58 2.80
CA ALA A 198 -10.62 -10.63 3.68
C ALA A 198 -11.90 -10.08 3.05
N ASP A 199 -13.03 -10.66 3.43
CA ASP A 199 -14.34 -10.08 3.10
C ASP A 199 -14.73 -8.98 4.08
N ILE A 200 -15.60 -8.06 3.63
CA ILE A 200 -16.22 -7.06 4.49
C ILE A 200 -17.17 -7.76 5.46
N GLN A 201 -17.02 -7.49 6.76
CA GLN A 201 -17.84 -8.11 7.80
C GLN A 201 -18.92 -7.12 8.26
N PRO A 202 -20.20 -7.31 7.88
CA PRO A 202 -21.30 -6.47 8.33
C PRO A 202 -21.78 -6.90 9.73
N VAL A 203 -22.05 -5.92 10.60
CA VAL A 203 -22.70 -6.15 11.90
C VAL A 203 -23.75 -5.05 12.12
N LEU A 204 -25.02 -5.44 12.23
CA LEU A 204 -26.09 -4.51 12.60
C LEU A 204 -26.20 -4.43 14.13
N LEU A 205 -25.92 -3.28 14.70
CA LEU A 205 -26.03 -3.04 16.14
C LEU A 205 -27.49 -2.78 16.54
N HIS A 206 -27.81 -3.04 17.82
CA HIS A 206 -29.16 -2.86 18.38
C HIS A 206 -29.70 -1.42 18.25
N ASN A 207 -28.81 -0.43 18.15
CA ASN A 207 -29.18 0.98 17.96
C ASN A 207 -29.42 1.37 16.49
N GLN A 208 -29.50 0.40 15.57
CA GLN A 208 -29.71 0.57 14.12
C GLN A 208 -28.55 1.23 13.39
N VAL A 209 -27.32 1.04 13.88
CA VAL A 209 -26.08 1.41 13.16
C VAL A 209 -25.52 0.17 12.49
N LEU A 210 -25.31 0.23 11.17
CA LEU A 210 -24.64 -0.82 10.42
C LEU A 210 -23.14 -0.60 10.46
N VAL A 211 -22.40 -1.52 11.10
CA VAL A 211 -20.94 -1.52 11.09
C VAL A 211 -20.45 -2.33 9.90
N LEU A 212 -19.60 -1.74 9.07
CA LEU A 212 -18.92 -2.40 7.96
C LEU A 212 -17.43 -2.45 8.28
N LYS A 213 -16.91 -3.62 8.64
CA LYS A 213 -15.49 -3.80 8.93
C LYS A 213 -14.71 -4.10 7.66
N VAL A 214 -13.88 -3.14 7.25
CA VAL A 214 -13.07 -3.23 6.03
C VAL A 214 -11.62 -3.39 6.44
N LYS A 215 -11.11 -4.63 6.38
CA LYS A 215 -9.73 -4.96 6.80
C LYS A 215 -8.67 -4.49 5.80
N VAL A 216 -9.03 -4.36 4.52
CA VAL A 216 -8.16 -3.91 3.43
C VAL A 216 -9.04 -3.43 2.27
N PHE A 217 -8.56 -2.47 1.49
CA PHE A 217 -9.21 -2.03 0.25
C PHE A 217 -8.77 -2.91 -0.93
N GLN A 218 -9.70 -3.66 -1.48
CA GLN A 218 -9.54 -4.57 -2.63
C GLN A 218 -10.40 -4.10 -3.79
N GLN A 219 -10.19 -4.69 -4.98
CA GLN A 219 -10.82 -4.26 -6.23
C GLN A 219 -12.36 -4.25 -6.18
N ASP A 220 -12.96 -5.07 -5.34
CA ASP A 220 -14.42 -5.22 -5.17
C ASP A 220 -14.99 -4.47 -3.97
N THR A 221 -14.15 -3.82 -3.13
CA THR A 221 -14.57 -3.19 -1.88
C THR A 221 -15.70 -2.17 -2.07
N ALA A 222 -15.63 -1.33 -3.10
CA ALA A 222 -16.68 -0.35 -3.37
C ALA A 222 -18.02 -1.04 -3.71
N ASN A 223 -17.98 -2.05 -4.60
CA ASN A 223 -19.16 -2.81 -4.99
C ASN A 223 -19.77 -3.58 -3.82
N GLU A 224 -18.93 -4.15 -2.95
CA GLU A 224 -19.38 -4.92 -1.79
C GLU A 224 -20.01 -4.01 -0.72
N ILE A 225 -19.44 -2.83 -0.46
CA ILE A 225 -20.07 -1.82 0.41
C ILE A 225 -21.42 -1.42 -0.17
N LYS A 226 -21.49 -1.10 -1.47
CA LYS A 226 -22.75 -0.77 -2.14
C LYS A 226 -23.80 -1.87 -1.97
N ARG A 227 -23.42 -3.12 -2.25
CA ARG A 227 -24.29 -4.30 -2.10
C ARG A 227 -24.81 -4.46 -0.68
N LEU A 228 -23.94 -4.34 0.32
CA LEU A 228 -24.30 -4.44 1.75
C LEU A 228 -25.23 -3.30 2.18
N LEU A 229 -25.02 -2.08 1.67
CA LEU A 229 -25.93 -0.97 1.97
C LEU A 229 -27.33 -1.20 1.38
N GLU A 230 -27.42 -1.72 0.16
CA GLU A 230 -28.69 -2.04 -0.49
C GLU A 230 -29.43 -3.19 0.21
N GLU A 231 -28.70 -4.21 0.71
CA GLU A 231 -29.27 -5.37 1.40
C GLU A 231 -29.94 -5.01 2.74
N TYR A 232 -29.37 -4.07 3.51
CA TYR A 232 -29.80 -3.76 4.88
C TYR A 232 -30.93 -2.72 4.98
N ASP A 233 -31.57 -2.34 3.87
CA ASP A 233 -32.61 -1.30 3.79
C ASP A 233 -32.21 0.00 4.52
N ILE A 234 -31.46 0.83 3.79
CA ILE A 234 -30.89 2.11 4.24
C ILE A 234 -31.92 3.02 4.92
N SER A 235 -33.20 2.94 4.53
CA SER A 235 -34.27 3.77 5.11
C SER A 235 -34.52 3.47 6.60
N LYS A 236 -34.12 2.29 7.09
CA LYS A 236 -34.24 1.85 8.48
C LYS A 236 -32.97 2.02 9.30
N LEU A 237 -31.85 2.33 8.65
CA LEU A 237 -30.57 2.56 9.31
C LEU A 237 -30.52 3.99 9.84
N LYS A 238 -30.03 4.15 11.07
CA LYS A 238 -29.76 5.48 11.63
C LYS A 238 -28.41 6.03 11.17
N ALA A 239 -27.44 5.15 10.96
CA ALA A 239 -26.11 5.49 10.44
C ALA A 239 -25.38 4.23 9.94
N VAL A 240 -24.30 4.46 9.21
CA VAL A 240 -23.31 3.46 8.83
C VAL A 240 -21.98 3.83 9.49
N LEU A 241 -21.30 2.86 10.08
CA LEU A 241 -19.98 3.00 10.67
C LEU A 241 -18.98 2.13 9.91
N ILE A 242 -18.04 2.74 9.19
CA ILE A 242 -16.97 2.01 8.50
C ILE A 242 -15.80 1.83 9.47
N ASP A 243 -15.54 0.59 9.90
CA ASP A 243 -14.41 0.27 10.78
C ASP A 243 -13.16 -0.02 9.95
N LEU A 244 -12.21 0.91 10.00
CA LEU A 244 -10.90 0.87 9.34
C LEU A 244 -9.75 0.65 10.33
N ARG A 245 -10.03 0.27 11.58
CA ARG A 245 -8.99 -0.08 12.54
C ARG A 245 -8.16 -1.24 11.99
N ASN A 246 -6.84 -1.11 12.08
CA ASN A 246 -5.88 -2.09 11.58
C ASN A 246 -5.88 -2.32 10.07
N ASN A 247 -6.58 -1.47 9.30
CA ASN A 247 -6.55 -1.54 7.84
C ASN A 247 -5.23 -0.92 7.33
N PRO A 248 -4.31 -1.71 6.73
CA PRO A 248 -3.00 -1.21 6.30
C PRO A 248 -3.05 -0.41 4.98
N GLY A 249 -4.25 -0.24 4.40
CA GLY A 249 -4.49 0.39 3.12
C GLY A 249 -5.09 -0.60 2.13
N GLY A 250 -4.34 -0.93 1.09
CA GLY A 250 -4.83 -1.68 -0.07
C GLY A 250 -4.73 -0.83 -1.32
N LEU A 251 -5.59 -1.12 -2.31
CA LEU A 251 -5.60 -0.41 -3.58
C LEU A 251 -6.11 1.03 -3.39
N LEU A 252 -5.35 2.00 -3.93
CA LEU A 252 -5.77 3.40 -3.97
C LEU A 252 -7.07 3.58 -4.75
N SER A 253 -7.18 2.91 -5.90
CA SER A 253 -8.38 2.94 -6.76
C SER A 253 -9.62 2.53 -5.96
N ALA A 254 -9.54 1.43 -5.22
CA ALA A 254 -10.65 0.96 -4.40
C ALA A 254 -11.06 1.95 -3.30
N ALA A 255 -10.10 2.64 -2.65
CA ALA A 255 -10.40 3.69 -1.69
C ALA A 255 -11.04 4.93 -2.35
N VAL A 256 -10.59 5.30 -3.55
CA VAL A 256 -11.17 6.39 -4.35
C VAL A 256 -12.58 6.05 -4.78
N GLU A 257 -12.81 4.88 -5.38
CA GLU A 257 -14.12 4.37 -5.78
C GLU A 257 -15.07 4.28 -4.59
N THR A 258 -14.59 3.83 -3.43
CA THR A 258 -15.40 3.76 -2.21
C THR A 258 -15.77 5.17 -1.71
N ALA A 259 -14.87 6.15 -1.77
CA ALA A 259 -15.20 7.54 -1.42
C ALA A 259 -16.22 8.13 -2.39
N ASP A 260 -16.12 7.78 -3.67
CA ASP A 260 -17.02 8.25 -4.75
C ASP A 260 -18.47 7.78 -4.56
N LEU A 261 -18.71 6.67 -3.86
CA LEU A 261 -20.07 6.25 -3.46
C LEU A 261 -20.80 7.29 -2.60
N PHE A 262 -20.04 8.06 -1.81
CA PHE A 262 -20.59 8.93 -0.77
C PHE A 262 -20.40 10.43 -1.05
N LEU A 263 -19.57 10.78 -2.04
CA LEU A 263 -19.28 12.14 -2.47
C LEU A 263 -19.90 12.37 -3.85
N ASN A 264 -20.26 13.62 -4.15
CA ASN A 264 -20.88 13.99 -5.43
C ASN A 264 -20.05 14.96 -6.27
N GLN A 265 -18.99 15.51 -5.69
CA GLN A 265 -18.06 16.44 -6.31
C GLN A 265 -16.84 16.63 -5.41
N GLY A 266 -15.81 17.27 -5.97
CA GLY A 266 -14.61 17.66 -5.25
C GLY A 266 -13.49 16.63 -5.34
N VAL A 267 -12.28 17.07 -5.02
CA VAL A 267 -11.09 16.20 -5.05
C VAL A 267 -11.18 15.20 -3.90
N ILE A 268 -10.98 13.92 -4.18
CA ILE A 268 -10.86 12.85 -3.19
C ILE A 268 -9.42 12.79 -2.67
N VAL A 269 -8.46 12.80 -3.59
CA VAL A 269 -7.02 12.75 -3.28
C VAL A 269 -6.22 13.37 -4.41
N SER A 270 -5.07 13.96 -4.06
CA SER A 270 -4.08 14.41 -5.04
C SER A 270 -2.76 13.66 -4.84
N THR A 271 -2.03 13.42 -5.93
CA THR A 271 -0.67 12.88 -5.91
C THR A 271 0.31 13.94 -6.38
N LYS A 272 1.46 14.03 -5.72
CA LYS A 272 2.60 14.83 -6.19
C LYS A 272 3.74 13.88 -6.56
N SER A 273 4.18 13.91 -7.81
CA SER A 273 5.24 13.04 -8.33
C SER A 273 6.11 13.76 -9.36
N ARG A 274 7.40 13.41 -9.39
CA ARG A 274 8.31 13.80 -10.48
C ARG A 274 8.20 12.87 -11.68
N SER A 275 8.09 11.56 -11.45
CA SER A 275 8.09 10.55 -12.51
C SER A 275 6.71 10.32 -13.12
N GLU A 276 5.65 10.42 -12.31
CA GLU A 276 4.27 10.16 -12.74
C GLU A 276 3.47 11.45 -13.01
N GLY A 277 4.08 12.62 -12.74
CA GLY A 277 3.39 13.91 -12.75
C GLY A 277 2.46 14.11 -11.56
N ASN A 278 1.90 15.31 -11.44
CA ASN A 278 0.90 15.61 -10.42
C ASN A 278 -0.48 15.21 -10.92
N GLN A 279 -1.21 14.40 -10.16
CA GLN A 279 -2.56 13.96 -10.52
C GLN A 279 -3.57 14.35 -9.43
N GLN A 280 -4.83 14.45 -9.82
CA GLN A 280 -5.95 14.65 -8.90
C GLN A 280 -7.08 13.71 -9.27
N PHE A 281 -7.64 13.04 -8.27
CA PHE A 281 -8.78 12.15 -8.42
C PHE A 281 -10.01 12.86 -7.86
N GLN A 282 -11.03 13.06 -8.69
CA GLN A 282 -12.24 13.81 -8.33
C GLN A 282 -13.44 12.87 -8.21
N ALA A 283 -14.33 13.20 -7.29
CA ALA A 283 -15.62 12.53 -7.17
C ALA A 283 -16.53 12.89 -8.34
N LEU A 284 -17.34 11.93 -8.76
CA LEU A 284 -18.33 12.04 -9.82
C LEU A 284 -19.72 12.33 -9.23
N PRO A 285 -20.62 12.97 -9.99
CA PRO A 285 -21.99 13.21 -9.54
C PRO A 285 -22.74 11.91 -9.22
N SER A 286 -23.11 11.72 -7.95
CA SER A 286 -23.94 10.61 -7.47
C SER A 286 -24.91 11.09 -6.38
N SER A 287 -26.09 10.48 -6.29
CA SER A 287 -27.10 10.74 -5.24
C SER A 287 -27.40 9.55 -4.34
N GLU A 288 -26.71 8.43 -4.55
CA GLU A 288 -27.11 7.10 -4.06
C GLU A 288 -27.14 7.02 -2.52
N PHE A 289 -26.06 7.47 -1.86
CA PHE A 289 -25.91 7.36 -0.40
C PHE A 289 -25.78 8.70 0.32
N GLN A 290 -26.21 9.82 -0.29
CA GLN A 290 -26.00 11.16 0.29
C GLN A 290 -26.72 11.40 1.62
N LYS A 291 -27.87 10.76 1.84
CA LYS A 291 -28.70 10.96 3.05
C LYS A 291 -28.25 10.09 4.23
N VAL A 292 -27.33 9.15 4.00
CA VAL A 292 -26.89 8.20 5.03
C VAL A 292 -25.88 8.89 5.95
N LYS A 293 -26.21 8.96 7.24
CA LYS A 293 -25.26 9.41 8.25
C LYS A 293 -24.09 8.44 8.33
N LEU A 294 -22.87 8.94 8.20
CA LEU A 294 -21.67 8.12 8.06
C LEU A 294 -20.66 8.45 9.16
N GLY A 295 -20.11 7.40 9.77
CA GLY A 295 -18.96 7.47 10.65
C GLY A 295 -17.82 6.60 10.13
N ILE A 296 -16.59 6.96 10.50
CA ILE A 296 -15.39 6.16 10.21
C ILE A 296 -14.65 5.95 11.52
N LEU A 297 -14.31 4.71 11.84
CA LEU A 297 -13.53 4.35 13.01
C LEU A 297 -12.10 4.02 12.59
N ILE A 298 -11.10 4.72 13.15
CA ILE A 298 -9.68 4.54 12.84
C ILE A 298 -8.84 4.26 14.09
N ASN A 299 -7.67 3.67 13.88
CA ASN A 299 -6.63 3.56 14.92
C ASN A 299 -5.23 3.87 14.36
N HIS A 300 -4.21 3.79 15.22
CA HIS A 300 -2.82 4.06 14.82
C HIS A 300 -2.25 3.13 13.74
N ARG A 301 -2.98 2.08 13.34
CA ARG A 301 -2.60 1.12 12.30
C ARG A 301 -3.43 1.28 11.02
N SER A 302 -4.42 2.18 11.00
CA SER A 302 -5.08 2.63 9.78
C SER A 302 -4.08 3.39 8.91
N ALA A 303 -3.80 2.93 7.70
CA ALA A 303 -2.70 3.45 6.88
C ALA A 303 -3.05 3.58 5.39
N SER A 304 -2.30 4.41 4.65
CA SER A 304 -2.29 4.46 3.18
C SER A 304 -3.68 4.66 2.57
N ALA A 305 -4.19 3.76 1.73
CA ALA A 305 -5.52 3.89 1.10
C ALA A 305 -6.65 4.13 2.11
N ALA A 306 -6.58 3.56 3.32
CA ALA A 306 -7.54 3.82 4.39
C ALA A 306 -7.46 5.26 4.91
N GLU A 307 -6.26 5.85 4.95
CA GLU A 307 -6.07 7.27 5.29
C GLU A 307 -6.56 8.19 4.18
N VAL A 308 -6.38 7.80 2.91
CA VAL A 308 -6.93 8.53 1.76
C VAL A 308 -8.45 8.59 1.82
N PHE A 309 -9.12 7.45 1.99
CA PHE A 309 -10.57 7.41 2.16
C PHE A 309 -11.01 8.25 3.37
N THR A 310 -10.38 8.04 4.53
CA THR A 310 -10.73 8.77 5.76
C THR A 310 -10.57 10.28 5.57
N ALA A 311 -9.48 10.72 4.95
CA ALA A 311 -9.20 12.13 4.68
C ALA A 311 -10.22 12.74 3.72
N ALA A 312 -10.54 12.06 2.63
CA ALA A 312 -11.54 12.52 1.66
C ALA A 312 -12.90 12.76 2.36
N MET A 313 -13.36 11.78 3.11
CA MET A 313 -14.64 11.81 3.79
C MET A 313 -14.69 12.86 4.91
N LYS A 314 -13.58 13.03 5.63
CA LYS A 314 -13.44 14.03 6.70
C LYS A 314 -13.38 15.45 6.16
N ASP A 315 -12.53 15.71 5.18
CA ASP A 315 -12.27 17.06 4.65
C ASP A 315 -13.50 17.61 3.92
N HIS A 316 -14.28 16.75 3.26
CA HIS A 316 -15.59 17.10 2.68
C HIS A 316 -16.73 17.16 3.72
N LYS A 317 -16.43 16.96 5.01
CA LYS A 317 -17.43 16.92 6.10
C LYS A 317 -18.55 15.89 5.86
N ARG A 318 -18.25 14.83 5.11
CA ARG A 318 -19.21 13.79 4.74
C ARG A 318 -19.34 12.72 5.82
N ALA A 319 -18.29 12.47 6.59
CA ALA A 319 -18.31 11.50 7.70
C ALA A 319 -17.68 12.06 8.97
N TRP A 320 -18.15 11.57 10.12
CA TRP A 320 -17.52 11.81 11.41
C TRP A 320 -16.43 10.75 11.67
N VAL A 321 -15.19 11.18 11.81
CA VAL A 321 -14.05 10.29 12.12
C VAL A 321 -13.87 10.18 13.63
N ILE A 322 -13.88 8.95 14.14
CA ILE A 322 -13.81 8.61 15.56
C ILE A 322 -12.62 7.66 15.78
N GLY A 323 -12.02 7.68 16.97
CA GLY A 323 -10.95 6.77 17.35
C GLY A 323 -9.68 7.51 17.74
N GLU A 324 -8.54 7.13 17.18
CA GLU A 324 -7.24 7.79 17.39
C GLU A 324 -6.55 8.14 16.08
N LYS A 325 -5.46 8.90 16.14
CA LYS A 325 -4.70 9.32 14.95
C LYS A 325 -4.23 8.11 14.14
N SER A 326 -4.39 8.17 12.81
CA SER A 326 -3.91 7.11 11.90
C SER A 326 -2.38 7.09 11.75
N TYR A 327 -1.85 6.10 11.03
CA TYR A 327 -0.42 5.77 10.96
C TYR A 327 0.45 6.86 10.33
N GLY A 328 -0.03 7.51 9.26
CA GLY A 328 0.72 8.48 8.47
C GLY A 328 1.63 7.85 7.41
N LYS A 329 1.11 6.90 6.61
CA LYS A 329 1.78 6.35 5.43
C LYS A 329 1.14 6.95 4.18
N GLY A 330 1.72 8.03 3.67
CA GLY A 330 1.19 8.79 2.54
C GLY A 330 2.02 8.67 1.27
N VAL A 331 2.54 7.48 0.96
CA VAL A 331 3.50 7.25 -0.15
C VAL A 331 2.97 6.24 -1.17
N VAL A 332 3.32 6.45 -2.43
CA VAL A 332 3.21 5.47 -3.53
C VAL A 332 4.61 4.94 -3.79
N GLN A 333 4.75 3.62 -3.81
CA GLN A 333 6.03 2.98 -4.14
C GLN A 333 5.97 2.33 -5.52
N LYS A 334 7.11 2.29 -6.19
CA LYS A 334 7.29 1.60 -7.48
C LYS A 334 8.48 0.66 -7.39
N LEU A 335 8.40 -0.43 -8.13
CA LEU A 335 9.50 -1.39 -8.27
C LEU A 335 10.29 -1.08 -9.54
N PHE A 336 11.61 -0.97 -9.40
CA PHE A 336 12.55 -0.73 -10.49
C PHE A 336 13.47 -1.94 -10.64
N PRO A 337 13.20 -2.84 -11.61
CA PRO A 337 14.01 -4.03 -11.83
C PRO A 337 15.43 -3.68 -12.28
N LEU A 338 16.40 -4.49 -11.87
CA LEU A 338 17.82 -4.37 -12.23
C LEU A 338 18.27 -5.57 -13.08
N PRO A 339 19.34 -5.43 -13.90
CA PRO A 339 19.77 -6.49 -14.81
C PRO A 339 20.23 -7.79 -14.14
N ASP A 340 20.67 -7.72 -12.88
CA ASP A 340 21.08 -8.86 -12.05
C ASP A 340 19.89 -9.61 -11.42
N GLY A 341 18.66 -9.20 -11.75
CA GLY A 341 17.43 -9.76 -11.20
C GLY A 341 17.01 -9.14 -9.87
N ALA A 342 17.80 -8.23 -9.29
CA ALA A 342 17.42 -7.45 -8.12
C ALA A 342 16.41 -6.34 -8.48
N ALA A 343 15.94 -5.59 -7.48
CA ALA A 343 15.10 -4.43 -7.72
C ALA A 343 15.26 -3.35 -6.65
N LEU A 344 14.84 -2.12 -6.98
CA LEU A 344 14.60 -1.07 -5.99
C LEU A 344 13.10 -0.93 -5.75
N GLN A 345 12.69 -0.97 -4.49
CA GLN A 345 11.38 -0.48 -4.07
C GLN A 345 11.56 0.95 -3.60
N MET A 346 10.96 1.91 -4.30
CA MET A 346 11.22 3.34 -4.04
C MET A 346 9.95 4.16 -4.06
N THR A 347 9.85 5.13 -3.14
CA THR A 347 8.77 6.11 -3.13
C THR A 347 8.87 7.03 -4.35
N VAL A 348 7.79 7.09 -5.14
CA VAL A 348 7.70 7.93 -6.35
C VAL A 348 6.67 9.06 -6.23
N SER A 349 5.73 8.95 -5.29
CA SER A 349 4.67 9.94 -5.10
C SER A 349 4.25 10.08 -3.64
N HIS A 350 3.74 11.26 -3.27
CA HIS A 350 3.07 11.50 -2.00
C HIS A 350 1.57 11.76 -2.19
N TYR A 351 0.75 11.26 -1.26
CA TYR A 351 -0.67 11.57 -1.17
C TYR A 351 -0.94 12.85 -0.39
N TYR A 352 -1.86 13.65 -0.91
CA TYR A 352 -2.38 14.87 -0.30
C TYR A 352 -3.89 14.78 -0.16
N THR A 353 -4.40 15.21 1.00
CA THR A 353 -5.84 15.29 1.29
C THR A 353 -6.51 16.36 0.42
N PRO A 354 -7.86 16.41 0.35
CA PRO A 354 -8.57 17.45 -0.38
C PRO A 354 -8.17 18.88 0.03
N ASN A 355 -7.85 19.09 1.30
CA ASN A 355 -7.37 20.37 1.83
C ASN A 355 -5.87 20.63 1.55
N GLY A 356 -5.19 19.79 0.77
CA GLY A 356 -3.77 19.94 0.41
C GLY A 356 -2.79 19.55 1.52
N SER A 357 -3.24 18.85 2.56
CA SER A 357 -2.34 18.36 3.62
C SER A 357 -1.67 17.05 3.20
N MET A 358 -0.35 16.96 3.40
CA MET A 358 0.38 15.70 3.17
C MET A 358 0.02 14.66 4.25
N ILE A 359 -0.26 13.42 3.85
CA ILE A 359 -0.60 12.33 4.77
C ILE A 359 0.67 11.76 5.44
N ASP A 360 1.76 11.62 4.69
CA ASP A 360 2.98 10.96 5.17
C ASP A 360 3.60 11.67 6.38
N GLY A 361 3.96 10.90 7.40
CA GLY A 361 4.52 11.39 8.65
C GLY A 361 3.53 12.10 9.59
N LYS A 362 2.34 12.51 9.10
CA LYS A 362 1.34 13.22 9.89
C LYS A 362 0.21 12.31 10.37
N GLY A 363 -0.35 11.53 9.44
CA GLY A 363 -1.60 10.80 9.63
C GLY A 363 -2.82 11.72 9.68
N ILE A 364 -3.99 11.10 9.84
CA ILE A 364 -5.30 11.74 9.91
C ILE A 364 -5.74 11.78 11.36
N GLN A 365 -5.95 12.99 11.87
CA GLN A 365 -6.55 13.19 13.20
C GLN A 365 -8.05 12.90 13.14
N PRO A 366 -8.64 12.19 14.11
CA PRO A 366 -10.09 12.02 14.17
C PRO A 366 -10.78 13.36 14.47
N ASN A 367 -12.06 13.48 14.12
CA ASN A 367 -12.90 14.56 14.62
C ASN A 367 -13.15 14.39 16.12
N ILE A 368 -13.29 13.14 16.57
CA ILE A 368 -13.57 12.78 17.95
C ILE A 368 -12.51 11.79 18.43
N LEU A 369 -11.60 12.24 19.30
CA LEU A 369 -10.61 11.39 19.93
C LEU A 369 -11.30 10.49 20.97
N TYR A 370 -11.40 9.21 20.66
CA TYR A 370 -12.00 8.18 21.52
C TYR A 370 -11.30 6.85 21.26
N PRO A 371 -10.04 6.66 21.71
CA PRO A 371 -9.32 5.39 21.56
C PRO A 371 -9.98 4.28 22.36
N LEU A 372 -9.74 3.02 21.97
CA LEU A 372 -10.19 1.84 22.72
C LEU A 372 -9.62 1.89 24.15
N PRO A 373 -10.46 2.00 25.19
CA PRO A 373 -9.97 1.99 26.57
C PRO A 373 -9.38 0.64 26.94
N ASN A 374 -8.37 0.65 27.81
CA ASN A 374 -7.80 -0.58 28.37
C ASN A 374 -8.90 -1.42 29.01
N GLU A 375 -8.85 -2.74 28.76
CA GLU A 375 -9.79 -3.75 29.30
C GLU A 375 -11.25 -3.68 28.80
N MET A 376 -11.60 -2.71 27.95
CA MET A 376 -12.92 -2.68 27.30
C MET A 376 -13.02 -3.77 26.22
N ARG A 377 -14.13 -4.51 26.23
CA ARG A 377 -14.46 -5.47 25.17
C ARG A 377 -14.78 -4.73 23.88
N ASP A 378 -14.40 -5.30 22.73
CA ASP A 378 -14.57 -4.67 21.42
C ASP A 378 -16.04 -4.36 21.11
N GLU A 379 -16.95 -5.28 21.43
CA GLU A 379 -18.40 -5.12 21.25
C GLU A 379 -18.92 -3.86 21.98
N ASN A 380 -18.57 -3.71 23.26
CA ASN A 380 -18.96 -2.54 24.05
C ASN A 380 -18.34 -1.24 23.51
N TYR A 381 -17.12 -1.32 22.99
CA TYR A 381 -16.47 -0.17 22.37
C TYR A 381 -17.16 0.24 21.07
N LEU A 382 -17.55 -0.71 20.22
CA LEU A 382 -18.31 -0.45 19.01
C LEU A 382 -19.68 0.16 19.31
N ASP A 383 -20.40 -0.35 20.31
CA ASP A 383 -21.66 0.24 20.77
C ASP A 383 -21.46 1.70 21.23
N ASN A 384 -20.41 1.97 22.02
CA ASN A 384 -20.10 3.32 22.47
C ASN A 384 -19.74 4.26 21.30
N VAL A 385 -18.95 3.80 20.34
CA VAL A 385 -18.60 4.56 19.13
C VAL A 385 -19.85 4.87 18.32
N ALA A 386 -20.75 3.90 18.16
CA ALA A 386 -22.02 4.08 17.47
C ALA A 386 -22.90 5.12 18.17
N GLU A 387 -22.99 5.10 19.51
CA GLU A 387 -23.70 6.12 20.28
C GLU A 387 -23.09 7.52 20.12
N VAL A 388 -21.75 7.62 20.12
CA VAL A 388 -21.04 8.89 19.84
C VAL A 388 -21.38 9.41 18.44
N LEU A 389 -21.41 8.54 17.43
CA LEU A 389 -21.81 8.90 16.07
C LEU A 389 -23.25 9.40 16.03
N LEU A 390 -24.19 8.69 16.65
CA LEU A 390 -25.61 9.06 16.67
C LEU A 390 -25.87 10.44 17.30
N LYS A 391 -25.06 10.86 18.27
CA LYS A 391 -25.16 12.19 18.91
C LYS A 391 -24.70 13.36 18.04
N GLN A 392 -23.97 13.11 16.96
CA GLN A 392 -23.51 14.19 16.08
C GLN A 392 -24.64 14.78 15.23
N LYS A 393 -24.55 16.08 14.92
CA LYS A 393 -25.51 16.75 14.04
C LYS A 393 -25.15 16.57 12.57
#